data_AF-A0A7V8ZNR9-F1
#
_entry.id   AF-A0A7V8ZNR9-F1
#
_cell.length_a   1.000
_cell.length_b   1.000
_cell.length_c   1.000
_cell.angle_alpha   90.00
_cell.angle_beta   90.00
_cell.angle_gamma   90.00
#
_symmetry.space_group_name_H-M   'P 1'
#
loop_
_entity.id
_entity.type
_entity.pdbx_description
1 polymer ?
#
loop_
_entity_poly.entity_id
_entity_poly.type
_entity_poly.pdbx_seq_one_letter_code
_entity_poly.pdbx_strand_id
1 'polypeptide(L)'
;MNSSRICFGFLLASMFASGAGAAQDRQVESEKLFSDIYSVLTHPRCLNCHPKGDSPKQGLDAHVHVPPVARGEHDNGVAGLECSACHQTSNYRASGVPGAPNWHLAPVSMAWEGLSPGELCRALLDKSKNGNKDLKGIVDHMTRDELVAW
;
A
#
# COMPACT_ATOMS: atom_id res chain seq x y z
N MET A 1 29.32 28.32 -69.72
CA MET A 1 28.96 26.90 -69.59
C MET A 1 29.76 26.30 -68.44
N ASN A 2 29.06 25.76 -67.42
CA ASN A 2 29.52 24.84 -66.35
C ASN A 2 30.66 25.30 -65.42
N SER A 3 30.63 25.07 -64.10
CA SER A 3 29.66 24.42 -63.21
C SER A 3 30.07 24.75 -61.78
N SER A 4 29.14 25.26 -60.97
CA SER A 4 29.30 25.41 -59.51
C SER A 4 29.51 24.04 -58.86
N ARG A 5 30.52 23.94 -57.99
CA ARG A 5 30.70 22.81 -57.07
C ARG A 5 30.16 23.21 -55.71
N ILE A 6 29.02 22.63 -55.34
CA ILE A 6 28.40 22.76 -54.03
C ILE A 6 29.05 21.71 -53.12
N CYS A 7 29.82 22.16 -52.13
CA CYS A 7 30.28 21.30 -51.04
C CYS A 7 29.12 21.10 -50.05
N PHE A 8 28.43 19.97 -50.14
CA PHE A 8 27.55 19.47 -49.08
C PHE A 8 28.43 18.90 -47.96
N GLY A 9 28.78 19.75 -46.99
CA GLY A 9 29.44 19.36 -45.75
C GLY A 9 28.41 18.80 -44.76
N PHE A 10 28.64 17.56 -44.34
CA PHE A 10 27.90 16.79 -43.35
C PHE A 10 27.45 17.58 -42.12
N LEU A 11 26.13 17.69 -41.91
CA LEU A 11 25.51 17.87 -40.60
C LEU A 11 24.90 16.52 -40.18
N LEU A 12 25.74 15.63 -39.63
CA LEU A 12 25.26 14.49 -38.86
C LEU A 12 24.76 15.02 -37.50
N ALA A 13 23.49 15.40 -37.45
CA ALA A 13 22.81 15.66 -36.19
C ALA A 13 22.62 14.32 -35.45
N SER A 14 23.33 14.13 -34.35
CA SER A 14 23.12 13.02 -33.42
C SER A 14 21.72 13.10 -32.80
N MET A 15 20.75 12.38 -33.37
CA MET A 15 19.39 12.23 -32.83
C MET A 15 19.27 10.99 -31.91
N PHE A 16 20.05 10.93 -30.83
CA PHE A 16 19.96 9.83 -29.85
C PHE A 16 19.79 10.33 -28.40
N ALA A 17 18.89 11.30 -28.16
CA ALA A 17 18.62 11.81 -26.81
C ALA A 17 17.15 11.66 -26.34
N SER A 18 16.25 11.09 -27.14
CA SER A 18 14.80 11.13 -26.83
C SER A 18 14.31 10.11 -25.79
N GLY A 19 15.08 9.05 -25.49
CA GLY A 19 14.64 7.97 -24.59
C GLY A 19 14.85 8.23 -23.10
N ALA A 20 15.95 8.91 -22.74
CA ALA A 20 16.31 9.14 -21.34
C ALA A 20 15.38 10.14 -20.64
N GLY A 21 14.98 11.21 -21.36
CA GLY A 21 14.03 12.20 -20.83
C GLY A 21 12.66 11.59 -20.51
N ALA A 22 12.09 10.80 -21.43
CA ALA A 22 10.79 10.17 -21.22
C ALA A 22 10.78 9.12 -20.09
N ALA A 23 11.91 8.43 -19.86
CA ALA A 23 12.06 7.51 -18.73
C ALA A 23 12.16 8.27 -17.40
N GLN A 24 12.91 9.37 -17.37
CA GLN A 24 13.02 10.25 -16.21
C GLN A 24 11.68 10.87 -15.83
N ASP A 25 10.94 11.41 -16.81
CA ASP A 25 9.61 12.01 -16.57
C ASP A 25 8.64 10.99 -16.00
N ARG A 26 8.67 9.74 -16.50
CA ARG A 26 7.85 8.64 -15.97
C ARG A 26 8.22 8.28 -14.54
N GLN A 27 9.52 8.27 -14.22
CA GLN A 27 9.98 8.00 -12.87
C GLN A 27 9.49 9.07 -11.90
N VAL A 28 9.67 10.35 -12.23
CA VAL A 28 9.22 11.47 -11.41
C VAL A 28 7.71 11.42 -11.17
N GLU A 29 6.93 11.14 -12.22
CA GLU A 29 5.48 10.99 -12.08
C GLU A 29 5.10 9.79 -11.21
N SER A 30 5.78 8.66 -11.36
CA SER A 30 5.52 7.45 -10.56
C SER A 30 5.83 7.67 -9.08
N GLU A 31 6.92 8.37 -8.76
CA GLU A 31 7.30 8.74 -7.40
C GLU A 31 6.26 9.67 -6.78
N LYS A 32 5.77 10.64 -7.53
CA LYS A 32 4.71 11.55 -7.10
C LYS A 32 3.42 10.79 -6.78
N LEU A 33 2.94 9.95 -7.70
CA LEU A 33 1.72 9.15 -7.49
C LEU A 33 1.87 8.20 -6.30
N PHE A 34 3.05 7.59 -6.12
CA PHE A 34 3.28 6.72 -4.98
C PHE A 34 3.34 7.49 -3.66
N SER A 35 3.78 8.76 -3.66
CA SER A 35 3.73 9.60 -2.46
C SER A 35 2.30 9.79 -1.95
N ASP A 36 1.33 9.99 -2.86
CA ASP A 36 -0.09 10.09 -2.50
C ASP A 36 -0.59 8.76 -1.90
N ILE A 37 -0.26 7.63 -2.52
CA ILE A 37 -0.59 6.28 -2.02
C ILE A 37 0.02 6.03 -0.64
N TYR A 38 1.29 6.38 -0.45
CA TYR A 38 2.01 6.23 0.81
C TYR A 38 1.32 7.00 1.93
N SER A 39 0.87 8.23 1.67
CA SER A 39 0.15 9.03 2.68
C SER A 39 -1.12 8.33 3.18
N VAL A 40 -1.86 7.66 2.29
CA VAL A 40 -3.06 6.89 2.64
C VAL A 40 -2.71 5.63 3.41
N LEU A 41 -1.73 4.85 2.95
CA LEU A 41 -1.35 3.58 3.57
C LEU A 41 -0.67 3.74 4.93
N THR A 42 -0.09 4.92 5.18
CA THR A 42 0.48 5.30 6.48
C THR A 42 -0.50 6.07 7.37
N HIS A 43 -1.73 6.30 6.92
CA HIS A 43 -2.78 6.85 7.77
C HIS A 43 -3.20 5.80 8.84
N PRO A 44 -3.56 6.21 10.08
CA PRO A 44 -3.98 5.27 11.14
C PRO A 44 -5.08 4.29 10.72
N ARG A 45 -6.00 4.69 9.83
CA ARG A 45 -7.00 3.80 9.23
C ARG A 45 -6.40 2.51 8.65
N CYS A 46 -5.25 2.60 7.99
CA CYS A 46 -4.55 1.46 7.40
C CYS A 46 -3.53 0.88 8.40
N LEU A 47 -2.70 1.73 9.01
CA LEU A 47 -1.63 1.28 9.91
C LEU A 47 -2.12 0.56 11.16
N ASN A 48 -3.32 0.88 11.64
CA ASN A 48 -3.89 0.19 12.80
C ASN A 48 -4.16 -1.30 12.52
N CYS A 49 -4.37 -1.66 11.25
CA CYS A 49 -4.50 -3.05 10.78
C CYS A 49 -3.17 -3.67 10.33
N HIS A 50 -2.15 -2.84 10.06
CA HIS A 50 -0.81 -3.25 9.63
C HIS A 50 0.30 -2.88 10.64
N PRO A 51 0.11 -3.12 11.96
CA PRO A 51 1.08 -2.74 12.97
C PRO A 51 2.34 -3.60 12.84
N LYS A 52 3.46 -3.08 13.35
CA LYS A 52 4.71 -3.85 13.44
C LYS A 52 4.63 -4.99 14.47
N GLY A 53 3.82 -4.81 15.51
CA GLY A 53 3.65 -5.77 16.60
C GLY A 53 2.43 -6.68 16.45
N ASP A 54 2.13 -7.40 17.53
CA ASP A 54 0.99 -8.32 17.60
C ASP A 54 -0.29 -7.67 18.12
N SER A 55 -0.24 -6.43 18.59
CA SER A 55 -1.45 -5.74 19.03
C SER A 55 -1.95 -4.81 17.92
N PRO A 56 -3.25 -4.91 17.54
CA PRO A 56 -3.86 -3.88 16.73
C PRO A 56 -3.84 -2.53 17.46
N LYS A 57 -3.95 -1.47 16.67
CA LYS A 57 -4.07 -0.11 17.19
C LYS A 57 -5.47 0.44 16.94
N GLN A 58 -5.81 1.52 17.61
CA GLN A 58 -7.13 2.13 17.54
C GLN A 58 -7.00 3.65 17.53
N GLY A 59 -7.98 4.31 16.90
CA GLY A 59 -8.04 5.76 16.81
C GLY A 59 -7.00 6.38 15.88
N LEU A 60 -7.06 7.71 15.76
CA LEU A 60 -6.10 8.50 14.99
C LEU A 60 -4.76 8.68 15.73
N ASP A 61 -4.78 8.55 17.05
CA ASP A 61 -3.62 8.59 17.93
C ASP A 61 -2.87 7.24 17.99
N ALA A 62 -3.40 6.20 17.33
CA ALA A 62 -2.78 4.88 17.19
C ALA A 62 -2.38 4.26 18.54
N HIS A 63 -3.23 4.43 19.56
CA HIS A 63 -3.08 3.74 20.84
C HIS A 63 -3.34 2.24 20.66
N VAL A 64 -2.82 1.42 21.57
CA VAL A 64 -3.09 -0.03 21.57
C VAL A 64 -4.60 -0.27 21.73
N HIS A 65 -5.15 -1.18 20.94
CA HIS A 65 -6.57 -1.54 20.97
C HIS A 65 -7.11 -1.74 22.40
N VAL A 66 -8.33 -1.27 22.67
CA VAL A 66 -8.98 -1.40 23.99
C VAL A 66 -10.29 -2.20 23.87
N PRO A 67 -10.45 -3.30 24.65
CA PRO A 67 -9.47 -3.87 25.58
C PRO A 67 -8.24 -4.43 24.84
N PRO A 68 -7.09 -4.57 25.52
CA PRO A 68 -5.89 -5.14 24.91
C PRO A 68 -6.15 -6.53 24.36
N VAL A 69 -5.84 -6.72 23.07
CA VAL A 69 -5.89 -7.99 22.36
C VAL A 69 -4.57 -8.24 21.64
N ALA A 70 -4.32 -9.49 21.26
CA ALA A 70 -3.17 -9.90 20.49
C ALA A 70 -3.61 -10.67 19.24
N ARG A 71 -2.82 -10.58 18.18
CA ARG A 71 -2.98 -11.16 16.85
C ARG A 71 -3.44 -12.62 16.85
N GLY A 72 -2.82 -13.44 17.70
CA GLY A 72 -3.01 -14.89 17.68
C GLY A 72 -2.34 -15.56 16.48
N GLU A 73 -2.40 -16.89 16.43
CA GLU A 73 -1.72 -17.69 15.40
C GLU A 73 -2.31 -17.49 13.99
N HIS A 74 -3.60 -17.19 13.91
CA HIS A 74 -4.33 -17.02 12.65
C HIS A 74 -4.80 -15.57 12.41
N ASP A 75 -4.14 -14.61 13.07
CA ASP A 75 -4.43 -13.17 12.99
C ASP A 75 -5.83 -12.73 13.47
N ASN A 76 -6.63 -13.65 14.02
CA ASN A 76 -8.02 -13.43 14.43
C ASN A 76 -8.22 -13.41 15.95
N GLY A 77 -7.16 -13.16 16.72
CA GLY A 77 -7.18 -13.16 18.17
C GLY A 77 -6.60 -14.43 18.79
N VAL A 78 -6.31 -14.39 20.08
CA VAL A 78 -5.84 -15.56 20.86
C VAL A 78 -7.02 -16.40 21.33
N ALA A 79 -6.77 -17.67 21.66
CA ALA A 79 -7.81 -18.59 22.15
C ALA A 79 -8.56 -18.00 23.36
N GLY A 80 -9.89 -17.92 23.26
CA GLY A 80 -10.78 -17.36 24.27
C GLY A 80 -10.89 -15.83 24.26
N LEU A 81 -10.18 -15.14 23.37
CA LEU A 81 -10.29 -13.70 23.10
C LEU A 81 -10.14 -13.43 21.60
N GLU A 82 -10.87 -14.20 20.80
CA GLU A 82 -10.95 -14.05 19.35
C GLU A 82 -11.67 -12.74 18.98
N CYS A 83 -11.26 -12.12 17.88
CA CYS A 83 -11.81 -10.84 17.44
C CYS A 83 -13.35 -10.90 17.26
N SER A 84 -13.88 -12.06 16.85
CA SER A 84 -15.32 -12.30 16.64
C SER A 84 -16.17 -12.21 17.90
N ALA A 85 -15.56 -12.21 19.10
CA ALA A 85 -16.29 -11.96 20.33
C ALA A 85 -16.85 -10.53 20.39
N CYS A 86 -16.18 -9.58 19.72
CA CYS A 86 -16.57 -8.16 19.69
C CYS A 86 -16.93 -7.70 18.27
N HIS A 87 -16.09 -8.01 17.29
CA HIS A 87 -16.23 -7.60 15.90
C HIS A 87 -17.10 -8.58 15.13
N GLN A 88 -18.30 -8.15 14.79
CA GLN A 88 -19.27 -8.97 14.06
C GLN A 88 -19.12 -8.81 12.54
N THR A 89 -20.02 -9.39 11.76
CA THR A 89 -19.99 -9.31 10.29
C THR A 89 -20.39 -7.94 9.73
N SER A 90 -20.73 -6.97 10.58
CA SER A 90 -21.10 -5.61 10.18
C SER A 90 -20.82 -4.63 11.31
N ASN A 91 -20.56 -3.37 10.95
CA ASN A 91 -20.39 -2.27 11.90
C ASN A 91 -21.54 -2.16 12.90
N TYR A 92 -21.23 -2.13 14.19
CA TYR A 92 -22.20 -1.93 15.25
C TYR A 92 -22.15 -0.48 15.76
N ARG A 93 -22.97 0.38 15.15
CA ARG A 93 -22.97 1.84 15.38
C ARG A 93 -23.20 2.25 16.84
N ALA A 94 -23.98 1.49 17.61
CA ALA A 94 -24.33 1.86 18.98
C ALA A 94 -23.12 1.85 19.93
N SER A 95 -22.17 0.92 19.74
CA SER A 95 -20.93 0.89 20.52
C SER A 95 -19.73 1.47 19.76
N GLY A 96 -19.87 1.75 18.46
CA GLY A 96 -18.77 2.18 17.62
C GLY A 96 -17.77 1.05 17.29
N VAL A 97 -18.15 -0.21 17.48
CA VAL A 97 -17.29 -1.35 17.14
C VAL A 97 -17.42 -1.64 15.65
N PRO A 98 -16.32 -1.63 14.87
CA PRO A 98 -16.36 -2.01 13.47
C PRO A 98 -16.66 -3.50 13.30
N GLY A 99 -17.14 -3.86 12.12
CA GLY A 99 -17.34 -5.25 11.77
C GLY A 99 -17.45 -5.46 10.27
N ALA A 100 -16.93 -6.59 9.82
CA ALA A 100 -17.01 -7.10 8.46
C ALA A 100 -16.82 -8.64 8.51
N PRO A 101 -17.26 -9.39 7.48
CA PRO A 101 -16.92 -10.80 7.35
C PRO A 101 -15.41 -11.02 7.42
N ASN A 102 -14.99 -12.11 8.08
CA ASN A 102 -13.59 -12.46 8.27
C ASN A 102 -12.77 -11.35 8.96
N TRP A 103 -13.29 -10.67 9.99
CA TRP A 103 -12.52 -9.66 10.72
C TRP A 103 -11.24 -10.23 11.35
N HIS A 104 -10.07 -9.76 10.91
CA HIS A 104 -8.75 -10.18 11.38
C HIS A 104 -7.73 -9.06 11.20
N LEU A 105 -6.58 -9.19 11.87
CA LEU A 105 -5.43 -8.33 11.66
C LEU A 105 -4.70 -8.70 10.37
N ALA A 106 -4.08 -7.77 9.66
CA ALA A 106 -3.27 -8.16 8.51
C ALA A 106 -2.08 -8.99 8.98
N PRO A 107 -1.75 -10.14 8.36
CA PRO A 107 -0.65 -11.02 8.76
C PRO A 107 0.65 -10.29 9.08
N VAL A 108 1.46 -10.84 9.98
CA VAL A 108 2.74 -10.21 10.40
C VAL A 108 3.69 -9.92 9.22
N SER A 109 3.64 -10.73 8.16
CA SER A 109 4.40 -10.50 6.93
C SER A 109 3.97 -9.24 6.16
N MET A 110 2.77 -8.73 6.44
CA MET A 110 2.18 -7.52 5.88
C MET A 110 2.31 -6.32 6.81
N ALA A 111 3.08 -6.42 7.90
CA ALA A 111 3.38 -5.28 8.75
C ALA A 111 4.22 -4.23 8.00
N TRP A 112 3.73 -2.98 7.93
CA TRP A 112 4.46 -1.90 7.27
C TRP A 112 4.58 -0.62 8.09
N GLU A 113 4.19 -0.65 9.35
CA GLU A 113 4.44 0.44 10.27
C GLU A 113 5.94 0.78 10.35
N GLY A 114 6.26 2.05 10.08
CA GLY A 114 7.63 2.56 10.12
C GLY A 114 8.47 2.29 8.87
N LEU A 115 7.91 1.66 7.83
CA LEU A 115 8.59 1.54 6.54
C LEU A 115 8.66 2.89 5.82
N SER A 116 9.79 3.17 5.18
CA SER A 116 9.92 4.30 4.25
C SER A 116 9.06 4.09 2.99
N PRO A 117 8.82 5.14 2.18
CA PRO A 117 8.06 5.00 0.93
C PRO A 117 8.60 3.90 -0.01
N GLY A 118 9.92 3.84 -0.20
CA GLY A 118 10.52 2.83 -1.08
C GLY A 118 10.41 1.40 -0.53
N GLU A 119 10.44 1.23 0.79
CA GLU A 119 10.23 -0.07 1.44
C GLU A 119 8.78 -0.52 1.32
N LEU A 120 7.81 0.36 1.60
CA LEU A 120 6.39 0.04 1.44
C LEU A 120 6.05 -0.27 -0.01
N CYS A 121 6.56 0.48 -0.98
CA CYS A 121 6.37 0.19 -2.41
C CYS A 121 6.78 -1.24 -2.76
N ARG A 122 7.98 -1.65 -2.32
CA ARG A 122 8.48 -3.02 -2.55
C ARG A 122 7.66 -4.07 -1.81
N ALA A 123 7.25 -3.80 -0.58
CA ALA A 123 6.43 -4.73 0.20
C ALA A 123 5.06 -4.99 -0.46
N LEU A 124 4.43 -3.95 -1.03
CA LEU A 124 3.16 -4.10 -1.75
C LEU A 124 3.30 -4.97 -3.01
N LEU A 125 4.46 -4.93 -3.68
CA LEU A 125 4.73 -5.71 -4.89
C LEU A 125 5.21 -7.13 -4.60
N ASP A 126 5.71 -7.39 -3.39
CA ASP A 126 6.19 -8.70 -2.96
C ASP A 126 5.00 -9.57 -2.49
N LYS A 127 4.71 -10.64 -3.26
CA LYS A 127 3.62 -11.57 -2.96
C LYS A 127 3.76 -12.28 -1.61
N SER A 128 4.97 -12.39 -1.07
CA SER A 128 5.20 -12.94 0.27
C SER A 128 4.87 -11.96 1.40
N LYS A 129 4.65 -10.68 1.08
CA LYS A 129 4.43 -9.56 2.00
C LYS A 129 3.10 -8.84 1.81
N ASN A 130 2.25 -9.28 0.87
CA ASN A 130 1.00 -8.61 0.52
C ASN A 130 -0.23 -9.55 0.56
N GLY A 131 -0.11 -10.73 1.17
CA GLY A 131 -1.15 -11.75 1.17
C GLY A 131 -1.31 -12.46 -0.18
N ASN A 132 -0.21 -12.60 -0.94
CA ASN A 132 -0.16 -13.22 -2.26
C ASN A 132 -1.09 -12.56 -3.30
N LYS A 133 -1.36 -11.26 -3.15
CA LYS A 133 -2.20 -10.48 -4.06
C LYS A 133 -1.38 -10.01 -5.27
N ASP A 134 -2.04 -9.94 -6.42
CA ASP A 134 -1.53 -9.14 -7.54
C ASP A 134 -2.00 -7.68 -7.42
N LEU A 135 -1.60 -6.81 -8.37
CA LEU A 135 -2.00 -5.40 -8.33
C LEU A 135 -3.51 -5.19 -8.32
N LYS A 136 -4.27 -6.01 -9.07
CA LYS A 136 -5.73 -5.93 -9.08
C LYS A 136 -6.29 -6.30 -7.70
N GLY A 137 -5.78 -7.35 -7.08
CA GLY A 137 -6.17 -7.79 -5.75
C GLY A 137 -5.85 -6.76 -4.66
N ILE A 138 -4.74 -6.04 -4.78
CA ILE A 138 -4.39 -4.92 -3.88
C ILE A 138 -5.40 -3.79 -4.04
N VAL A 139 -5.69 -3.38 -5.28
CA VAL A 139 -6.69 -2.33 -5.55
C VAL A 139 -8.08 -2.75 -5.06
N ASP A 140 -8.50 -3.99 -5.31
CA ASP A 140 -9.77 -4.51 -4.82
C ASP A 140 -9.82 -4.50 -3.29
N HIS A 141 -8.74 -4.90 -2.61
CA HIS A 141 -8.65 -4.79 -1.15
C HIS A 141 -8.84 -3.34 -0.69
N MET A 142 -8.12 -2.39 -1.28
CA MET A 142 -8.15 -0.99 -0.83
C MET A 142 -9.45 -0.24 -1.18
N THR A 143 -10.26 -0.74 -2.12
CA THR A 143 -11.41 0.01 -2.66
C THR A 143 -12.76 -0.68 -2.50
N ARG A 144 -12.78 -2.00 -2.25
CA ARG A 144 -14.01 -2.81 -2.27
C ARG A 144 -14.13 -3.80 -1.11
N ASP A 145 -13.02 -4.19 -0.49
CA ASP A 145 -13.05 -5.17 0.60
C ASP A 145 -13.76 -4.60 1.82
N GLU A 146 -14.70 -5.37 2.37
CA GLU A 146 -15.55 -4.95 3.48
C GLU A 146 -14.73 -4.67 4.74
N LEU A 147 -13.54 -5.30 4.88
CA LEU A 147 -12.62 -5.03 5.99
C LEU A 147 -12.15 -3.57 6.06
N VAL A 148 -12.13 -2.85 4.93
CA VAL A 148 -11.66 -1.47 4.85
C VAL A 148 -12.77 -0.48 4.42
N ALA A 149 -14.02 -0.93 4.41
CA ALA A 149 -15.15 -0.15 3.88
C ALA A 149 -15.83 0.78 4.90
N TRP A 150 -15.36 0.80 6.16
CA TRP A 150 -15.95 1.65 7.21
C TRP A 150 -15.55 3.13 7.11
#